data_AF-A0A6G3US78-F1
#
_entry.id   AF-A0A6G3US78-F1
#
_cell.length_a   1.000
_cell.length_b   1.000
_cell.length_c   1.000
_cell.angle_alpha   90.00
_cell.angle_beta   90.00
_cell.angle_gamma   90.00
#
_symmetry.space_group_name_H-M   'P 1'
#
loop_
_entity.id
_entity.type
_entity.pdbx_description
1 polymer ?
#
loop_
_entity_poly.entity_id
_entity_poly.type
_entity_poly.pdbx_seq_one_letter_code
_entity_poly.pdbx_strand_id
1 'polypeptide(L)'
;MARWTVERRAKAPGEPERVGGVGWTAAWLTGAVALVGEGGLAFVVYFLAGLRDEHYFAAGIGAYVGYLFLIVVVAVVLGLGGAIGSAALVLPVLQLSRWSARRTGRAETMRWCLAVCGAVAAAAAVCAGVPTLLLGGSWTVLPLVLLAAFLGLAPAVLCTRAVTVVRRNGARFGLAALVLVGGAALSAVTFVGGLLAYGTGLLQEYEPPRLTDAQLVGTWTDGHGGTLTLSADGTAVAHDLGPRTTDEAYAGDPWEQCEGSGTWTQGPSPSGTTEFELGVSGCLEGPGWQYGGTEDRPTLFYWIGDPDSLNRYVLHRA
;
A
#
# COMPACT_ATOMS: atom_id res chain seq x y z
N MET A 1 -2.71 -42.94 64.72
CA MET A 1 -2.61 -43.06 63.25
C MET A 1 -3.91 -42.54 62.63
N ALA A 2 -3.97 -41.25 62.28
CA ALA A 2 -5.13 -40.64 61.65
C ALA A 2 -4.86 -40.50 60.14
N ARG A 3 -5.59 -41.26 59.33
CA ARG A 3 -5.45 -41.31 57.87
C ARG A 3 -6.28 -40.17 57.28
N TRP A 4 -5.61 -39.05 56.97
CA TRP A 4 -6.23 -37.94 56.24
C TRP A 4 -6.39 -38.34 54.78
N THR A 5 -7.61 -38.73 54.39
CA THR A 5 -8.01 -38.83 52.98
C THR A 5 -8.26 -37.43 52.45
N VAL A 6 -7.29 -36.91 51.68
CA VAL A 6 -7.47 -35.71 50.87
C VAL A 6 -8.47 -36.05 49.77
N GLU A 7 -9.71 -35.62 49.98
CA GLU A 7 -10.79 -35.72 49.02
C GLU A 7 -10.43 -34.85 47.81
N ARG A 8 -10.08 -35.50 46.70
CA ARG A 8 -9.79 -34.84 45.42
C ARG A 8 -11.10 -34.22 44.94
N ARG A 9 -11.29 -32.93 45.21
CA ARG A 9 -12.42 -32.13 44.72
C ARG A 9 -12.51 -32.29 43.20
N ALA A 10 -13.48 -33.07 42.74
CA ALA A 10 -13.79 -33.23 41.34
C ALA A 10 -14.08 -31.83 40.76
N LYS A 11 -13.32 -31.45 39.74
CA LYS A 11 -13.51 -30.18 39.02
C LYS A 11 -14.88 -30.22 38.36
N ALA A 12 -15.80 -29.38 38.82
CA ALA A 12 -17.15 -29.30 38.28
C ALA A 12 -17.09 -29.08 36.75
N PRO A 13 -17.92 -29.78 35.96
CA PRO A 13 -17.92 -29.62 34.52
C PRO A 13 -18.57 -28.30 34.14
N GLY A 14 -17.80 -27.45 33.45
CA GLY A 14 -18.34 -26.41 32.58
C GLY A 14 -18.91 -25.19 33.26
N GLU A 15 -18.11 -24.47 34.05
CA GLU A 15 -18.42 -23.04 34.27
C GLU A 15 -18.19 -22.32 32.91
N PRO A 16 -19.20 -21.60 32.37
CA PRO A 16 -19.02 -20.86 31.14
C PRO A 16 -17.90 -19.85 31.35
N GLU A 17 -16.85 -19.94 30.54
CA GLU A 17 -15.71 -19.03 30.57
C GLU A 17 -16.24 -17.59 30.53
N ARG A 18 -16.07 -16.85 31.63
CA ARG A 18 -16.57 -15.48 31.77
C ARG A 18 -16.05 -14.65 30.61
N VAL A 19 -16.94 -13.86 30.01
CA VAL A 19 -16.57 -12.78 29.09
C VAL A 19 -15.54 -11.91 29.83
N GLY A 20 -14.31 -11.84 29.32
CA GLY A 20 -13.17 -11.19 29.98
C GLY A 20 -12.12 -12.11 30.61
N GLY A 21 -12.26 -13.45 30.50
CA GLY A 21 -11.22 -14.39 30.93
C GLY A 21 -9.93 -14.29 30.09
N VAL A 22 -8.81 -14.81 30.62
CA VAL A 22 -7.50 -14.77 29.94
C VAL A 22 -7.55 -15.43 28.54
N GLY A 23 -8.48 -16.36 28.28
CA GLY A 23 -8.72 -16.94 26.96
C GLY A 23 -9.27 -15.94 25.93
N TRP A 24 -10.14 -15.02 26.37
CA TRP A 24 -10.73 -13.97 25.54
C TRP A 24 -9.70 -12.92 25.12
N THR A 25 -8.83 -12.49 26.05
CA THR A 25 -7.77 -11.52 25.73
C THR A 25 -6.76 -12.09 24.76
N ALA A 26 -6.38 -13.36 24.90
CA ALA A 26 -5.49 -14.02 23.95
C ALA A 26 -6.13 -14.19 22.56
N ALA A 27 -7.42 -14.50 22.50
CA ALA A 27 -8.13 -14.60 21.22
C ALA A 27 -8.18 -13.23 20.51
N TRP A 28 -8.49 -12.17 21.26
CA TRP A 28 -8.48 -10.80 20.74
C TRP A 28 -7.11 -10.36 20.24
N LEU A 29 -6.05 -10.55 21.04
CA LEU A 29 -4.69 -10.19 20.63
C LEU A 29 -4.22 -11.00 19.42
N THR A 30 -4.59 -12.28 19.33
CA THR A 30 -4.25 -13.10 18.16
C THR A 30 -4.92 -12.60 16.91
N GLY A 31 -6.23 -12.30 16.98
CA GLY A 31 -6.96 -11.74 15.84
C GLY A 31 -6.37 -10.39 15.41
N ALA A 32 -6.00 -9.55 16.39
CA ALA A 32 -5.38 -8.26 16.12
C ALA A 32 -4.03 -8.40 15.41
N VAL A 33 -3.14 -9.25 15.92
CA VAL A 33 -1.83 -9.51 15.31
C VAL A 33 -1.96 -10.10 13.91
N ALA A 34 -2.92 -11.01 13.69
CA ALA A 34 -3.15 -11.58 12.38
C ALA A 34 -3.61 -10.51 11.37
N LEU A 35 -4.56 -9.64 11.76
CA LEU A 35 -5.03 -8.52 10.92
C LEU A 35 -3.92 -7.49 10.65
N VAL A 36 -3.06 -7.20 11.65
CA VAL A 36 -1.88 -6.35 11.46
C VAL A 36 -0.92 -6.96 10.45
N GLY A 37 -0.67 -8.27 10.54
CA GLY A 37 0.18 -8.99 9.58
C GLY A 37 -0.37 -8.96 8.16
N GLU A 38 -1.67 -9.20 8.00
CA GLU A 38 -2.35 -9.11 6.70
C GLU A 38 -2.33 -7.68 6.14
N GLY A 39 -2.62 -6.67 6.96
CA GLY A 39 -2.58 -5.27 6.57
C GLY A 39 -1.19 -4.79 6.21
N GLY A 40 -0.16 -5.24 6.94
CA GLY A 40 1.24 -4.97 6.62
C GLY A 40 1.65 -5.59 5.28
N LEU A 41 1.22 -6.82 4.98
CA LEU A 41 1.47 -7.45 3.69
C LEU A 41 0.76 -6.72 2.54
N ALA A 42 -0.49 -6.31 2.74
CA ALA A 42 -1.22 -5.50 1.77
C ALA A 42 -0.54 -4.15 1.53
N PHE A 43 -0.04 -3.50 2.59
CA PHE A 43 0.72 -2.25 2.48
C PHE A 43 2.01 -2.44 1.70
N VAL A 44 2.76 -3.53 1.93
CA VAL A 44 3.96 -3.85 1.14
C VAL A 44 3.62 -4.05 -0.33
N VAL A 45 2.56 -4.82 -0.63
CA VAL A 45 2.12 -5.03 -2.02
C VAL A 45 1.71 -3.70 -2.67
N TYR A 46 0.97 -2.85 -1.95
CA TYR A 46 0.59 -1.52 -2.42
C TYR A 46 1.80 -0.65 -2.72
N PHE A 47 2.78 -0.61 -1.80
CA PHE A 47 4.02 0.14 -1.98
C PHE A 47 4.80 -0.35 -3.19
N LEU A 48 4.99 -1.68 -3.32
CA LEU A 48 5.69 -2.29 -4.45
C LEU A 48 4.96 -2.06 -5.79
N ALA A 49 3.63 -2.04 -5.80
CA ALA A 49 2.86 -1.68 -6.98
C ALA A 49 3.05 -0.21 -7.35
N GLY A 50 3.10 0.69 -6.36
CA GLY A 50 3.34 2.11 -6.56
C GLY A 50 4.73 2.45 -7.09
N LEU A 51 5.75 1.60 -6.84
CA LEU A 51 7.08 1.76 -7.45
C LEU A 51 7.08 1.70 -8.98
N ARG A 52 6.01 1.16 -9.60
CA ARG A 52 5.86 1.13 -11.06
C ARG A 52 5.34 2.43 -11.64
N ASP A 53 4.67 3.23 -10.83
CA ASP A 53 4.15 4.52 -11.23
C ASP A 53 5.26 5.57 -11.06
N GLU A 54 5.21 6.61 -11.88
CA GLU A 54 6.15 7.74 -11.85
C GLU A 54 6.03 8.51 -10.52
N HIS A 55 6.74 8.01 -9.50
CA HIS A 55 6.82 8.60 -8.16
C HIS A 55 8.22 9.17 -7.95
N TYR A 56 8.26 10.47 -7.67
CA TYR A 56 9.48 11.12 -7.25
C TYR A 56 9.60 11.00 -5.75
N PHE A 57 10.47 10.08 -5.33
CA PHE A 57 10.84 9.99 -3.93
C PHE A 57 11.72 11.18 -3.59
N ALA A 58 11.29 11.99 -2.62
CA ALA A 58 12.16 12.99 -2.03
C ALA A 58 13.45 12.28 -1.56
N ALA A 59 14.60 12.80 -1.98
CA ALA A 59 15.90 12.27 -1.58
C ALA A 59 16.50 13.17 -0.49
N GLY A 60 17.27 12.59 0.43
CA GLY A 60 17.95 13.31 1.50
C GLY A 60 17.41 13.03 2.90
N ILE A 61 18.06 13.62 3.91
CA ILE A 61 17.81 13.31 5.34
C ILE A 61 16.36 13.57 5.74
N GLY A 62 15.75 14.66 5.26
CA GLY A 62 14.35 14.99 5.53
C GLY A 62 13.38 13.91 5.05
N ALA A 63 13.63 13.34 3.88
CA ALA A 63 12.82 12.25 3.35
C ALA A 63 12.94 10.96 4.17
N TYR A 64 14.15 10.58 4.58
CA TYR A 64 14.34 9.43 5.46
C TYR A 64 13.62 9.58 6.80
N VAL A 65 13.63 10.79 7.38
CA VAL A 65 12.86 11.10 8.59
C VAL A 65 11.35 11.00 8.31
N GLY A 66 10.89 11.52 7.17
CA GLY A 66 9.50 11.39 6.71
C GLY A 66 9.05 9.93 6.55
N TYR A 67 9.86 9.09 5.91
CA TYR A 67 9.58 7.65 5.77
C TYR A 67 9.54 6.92 7.11
N LEU A 68 10.46 7.25 8.02
CA LEU A 68 10.45 6.66 9.37
C LEU A 68 9.19 7.07 10.14
N PHE A 69 8.79 8.33 10.06
CA PHE A 69 7.55 8.81 10.64
C PHE A 69 6.33 8.10 10.03
N LEU A 70 6.27 7.97 8.70
CA LEU A 70 5.22 7.24 8.00
C LEU A 70 5.13 5.78 8.46
N ILE A 71 6.25 5.08 8.58
CA ILE A 71 6.30 3.69 9.08
C ILE A 71 5.70 3.61 10.49
N VAL A 72 6.04 4.55 11.38
CA VAL A 72 5.48 4.58 12.74
C VAL A 72 3.98 4.84 12.70
N VAL A 73 3.50 5.81 11.91
CA VAL A 73 2.08 6.10 11.77
C VAL A 73 1.32 4.90 11.21
N VAL A 74 1.82 4.28 10.15
CA VAL A 74 1.23 3.07 9.54
C VAL A 74 1.19 1.93 10.56
N ALA A 75 2.26 1.71 11.31
CA ALA A 75 2.29 0.67 12.35
C ALA A 75 1.24 0.92 13.46
N VAL A 76 1.08 2.17 13.90
CA VAL A 76 0.07 2.55 14.91
C VAL A 76 -1.34 2.38 14.35
N VAL A 77 -1.60 2.85 13.13
CA VAL A 77 -2.91 2.75 12.47
C VAL A 77 -3.28 1.27 12.24
N LEU A 78 -2.34 0.46 11.74
CA LEU A 78 -2.55 -0.98 11.60
C LEU A 78 -2.78 -1.66 12.94
N GLY A 79 -2.02 -1.29 13.98
CA GLY A 79 -2.18 -1.81 15.34
C GLY A 79 -3.58 -1.54 15.91
N LEU A 80 -4.03 -0.29 15.83
CA LEU A 80 -5.37 0.12 16.26
C LEU A 80 -6.46 -0.53 15.40
N GLY A 81 -6.30 -0.51 14.07
CA GLY A 81 -7.22 -1.12 13.12
C GLY A 81 -7.37 -2.62 13.32
N GLY A 82 -6.26 -3.33 13.55
CA GLY A 82 -6.26 -4.76 13.87
C GLY A 82 -6.93 -5.06 15.21
N ALA A 83 -6.67 -4.24 16.24
CA ALA A 83 -7.33 -4.38 17.55
C ALA A 83 -8.85 -4.18 17.47
N ILE A 84 -9.30 -3.12 16.77
CA ILE A 84 -10.71 -2.82 16.53
C ILE A 84 -11.34 -3.91 15.66
N GLY A 85 -10.72 -4.27 14.54
CA GLY A 85 -11.20 -5.31 13.62
C GLY A 85 -11.30 -6.67 14.29
N SER A 86 -10.38 -7.01 15.20
CA SER A 86 -10.47 -8.23 15.97
C SER A 86 -11.66 -8.23 16.90
N ALA A 87 -11.94 -7.11 17.58
CA ALA A 87 -13.08 -6.98 18.48
C ALA A 87 -14.42 -6.96 17.73
N ALA A 88 -14.48 -6.25 16.60
CA ALA A 88 -15.70 -6.01 15.84
C ALA A 88 -16.06 -7.12 14.85
N LEU A 89 -15.08 -7.87 14.34
CA LEU A 89 -15.29 -8.87 13.29
C LEU A 89 -14.83 -10.27 13.71
N VAL A 90 -13.56 -10.44 14.07
CA VAL A 90 -12.97 -11.77 14.32
C VAL A 90 -13.65 -12.50 15.48
N LEU A 91 -13.82 -11.81 16.62
CA LEU A 91 -14.43 -12.40 17.81
C LEU A 91 -15.93 -12.72 17.59
N PRO A 92 -16.75 -11.82 17.04
CA PRO A 92 -18.14 -12.14 16.68
C PRO A 92 -18.25 -13.32 15.71
N VAL A 93 -17.40 -13.39 14.68
CA VAL A 93 -17.39 -14.50 13.71
C VAL A 93 -17.10 -15.84 14.41
N LEU A 94 -16.13 -15.86 15.33
CA LEU A 94 -15.84 -17.05 16.13
C LEU A 94 -16.96 -17.42 17.09
N GLN A 95 -17.61 -16.44 17.72
CA GLN A 95 -18.78 -16.69 18.56
C GLN A 95 -19.92 -17.27 17.75
N LEU A 96 -20.19 -16.72 16.56
CA LEU A 96 -21.22 -17.19 15.63
C LEU A 96 -20.90 -18.61 15.13
N SER A 97 -19.64 -18.91 14.83
CA SER A 97 -19.17 -20.25 14.48
C SER A 97 -19.44 -21.25 15.59
N ARG A 98 -19.03 -20.95 16.83
CA ARG A 98 -19.27 -21.81 17.99
C ARG A 98 -20.76 -21.98 18.30
N TRP A 99 -21.52 -20.90 18.18
CA TRP A 99 -22.95 -20.91 18.44
C TRP A 99 -23.71 -21.73 17.40
N SER A 100 -23.42 -21.54 16.11
CA SER A 100 -24.05 -22.29 15.02
C SER A 100 -23.67 -23.77 15.02
N ALA A 101 -22.41 -24.10 15.34
CA ALA A 101 -21.97 -25.49 15.51
C ALA A 101 -22.74 -26.18 16.65
N ARG A 102 -22.88 -25.50 17.81
CA ARG A 102 -23.65 -26.02 18.96
C ARG A 102 -25.12 -26.24 18.62
N ARG A 103 -25.77 -25.30 17.91
CA ARG A 103 -27.17 -25.45 17.50
C ARG A 103 -27.41 -26.60 16.53
N THR A 104 -26.42 -26.93 15.71
CA THR A 104 -26.50 -28.07 14.78
C THR A 104 -26.06 -29.40 15.39
N GLY A 105 -25.73 -29.43 16.69
CA GLY A 105 -25.23 -30.62 17.38
C GLY A 105 -23.85 -31.08 16.90
N ARG A 106 -23.09 -30.21 16.21
CA ARG A 106 -21.80 -30.54 15.61
C ARG A 106 -20.66 -29.90 16.39
N ALA A 107 -19.49 -30.54 16.35
CA ALA A 107 -18.27 -29.92 16.82
C ALA A 107 -17.84 -28.79 15.86
N GLU A 108 -17.31 -27.71 16.41
CA GLU A 108 -16.73 -26.62 15.61
C GLU A 108 -15.48 -27.12 14.86
N THR A 109 -15.57 -27.21 13.53
CA THR A 109 -14.45 -27.59 12.65
C THR A 109 -13.92 -26.40 11.87
N MET A 110 -12.71 -26.52 11.30
CA MET A 110 -12.12 -25.48 10.43
C MET A 110 -13.03 -25.13 9.25
N ARG A 111 -13.64 -26.14 8.62
CA ARG A 111 -14.59 -25.96 7.51
C ARG A 111 -15.82 -25.16 7.92
N TRP A 112 -16.29 -25.35 9.15
CA TRP A 112 -17.41 -24.60 9.69
C TRP A 112 -17.06 -23.12 9.90
N CYS A 113 -15.89 -22.82 10.44
CA CYS A 113 -15.41 -21.44 10.57
C CYS A 113 -15.29 -20.75 9.20
N LEU A 114 -14.74 -21.45 8.20
CA LEU A 114 -14.63 -20.94 6.84
C LEU A 114 -16.01 -20.66 6.21
N ALA A 115 -17.00 -21.54 6.43
CA ALA A 115 -18.36 -21.31 5.95
C ALA A 115 -18.98 -20.04 6.57
N VAL A 116 -18.76 -19.82 7.88
CA VAL A 116 -19.23 -18.60 8.56
C VAL A 116 -18.49 -17.36 8.06
N CYS A 117 -17.19 -17.44 7.81
CA CYS A 117 -16.43 -16.36 7.17
C CYS A 117 -16.98 -16.03 5.78
N GLY A 118 -17.28 -17.06 4.98
CA GLY A 118 -17.88 -16.91 3.65
C GLY A 118 -19.26 -16.25 3.72
N ALA A 119 -20.10 -16.61 4.69
CA ALA A 119 -21.40 -15.99 4.88
C ALA A 119 -21.29 -14.51 5.28
N VAL A 120 -20.37 -14.16 6.17
CA VAL A 120 -20.11 -12.76 6.58
C VAL A 120 -19.53 -11.95 5.42
N ALA A 121 -18.59 -12.52 4.66
CA ALA A 121 -18.02 -11.89 3.47
C ALA A 121 -19.09 -11.67 2.38
N ALA A 122 -19.98 -12.63 2.16
CA ALA A 122 -21.10 -12.48 1.23
C ALA A 122 -22.07 -11.39 1.69
N ALA A 123 -22.39 -11.31 2.98
CA ALA A 123 -23.22 -10.23 3.52
C ALA A 123 -22.57 -8.85 3.30
N ALA A 124 -21.27 -8.72 3.59
CA ALA A 124 -20.52 -7.49 3.32
C ALA A 124 -20.54 -7.12 1.83
N ALA A 125 -20.35 -8.10 0.94
CA ALA A 125 -20.38 -7.89 -0.51
C ALA A 125 -21.76 -7.45 -1.01
N VAL A 126 -22.85 -7.99 -0.46
CA VAL A 126 -24.21 -7.55 -0.80
C VAL A 126 -24.47 -6.14 -0.26
N CYS A 127 -24.12 -5.87 0.99
CA CYS A 127 -24.33 -4.56 1.62
C CYS A 127 -23.55 -3.43 0.94
N ALA A 128 -22.33 -3.70 0.45
CA ALA A 128 -21.54 -2.72 -0.27
C ALA A 128 -21.87 -2.70 -1.77
N GLY A 129 -21.95 -3.87 -2.41
CA GLY A 129 -22.09 -4.00 -3.85
C GLY A 129 -23.44 -3.56 -4.39
N VAL A 130 -24.54 -3.81 -3.68
CA VAL A 130 -25.89 -3.43 -4.14
C VAL A 130 -26.04 -1.90 -4.22
N PRO A 131 -25.70 -1.11 -3.19
CA PRO A 131 -25.71 0.35 -3.30
C PRO A 131 -24.78 0.86 -4.41
N THR A 132 -23.56 0.31 -4.53
CA THR A 132 -22.62 0.74 -5.57
C THR A 132 -23.17 0.48 -6.97
N LEU A 133 -23.80 -0.67 -7.20
CA LEU A 133 -24.49 -0.98 -8.46
C LEU A 133 -25.65 -0.02 -8.75
N LEU A 134 -26.46 0.30 -7.73
CA LEU A 134 -27.58 1.24 -7.86
C LEU A 134 -27.13 2.67 -8.19
N LEU A 135 -25.92 3.05 -7.77
CA LEU A 135 -25.30 4.34 -8.06
C LEU A 135 -24.52 4.36 -9.39
N GLY A 136 -24.67 3.33 -10.23
CA GLY A 136 -24.01 3.24 -11.54
C GLY A 136 -22.59 2.68 -11.52
N GLY A 137 -22.17 2.08 -10.41
CA GLY A 137 -20.87 1.45 -10.27
C GLY A 137 -20.76 0.09 -10.99
N SER A 138 -19.54 -0.41 -11.12
CA SER A 138 -19.25 -1.68 -11.79
C SER A 138 -19.79 -2.89 -11.02
N TRP A 139 -20.26 -3.90 -11.76
CA TRP A 139 -20.65 -5.21 -11.22
C TRP A 139 -19.48 -5.98 -10.60
N THR A 140 -18.25 -5.61 -10.93
CA THR A 140 -17.03 -6.23 -10.37
C THR A 140 -16.83 -5.93 -8.89
N VAL A 141 -17.51 -4.92 -8.34
CA VAL A 141 -17.41 -4.55 -6.92
C VAL A 141 -17.86 -5.70 -6.01
N LEU A 142 -18.92 -6.42 -6.39
CA LEU A 142 -19.48 -7.48 -5.57
C LEU A 142 -18.53 -8.68 -5.39
N PRO A 143 -18.00 -9.32 -6.46
CA PRO A 143 -17.01 -10.39 -6.29
C PRO A 143 -15.71 -9.90 -5.65
N LEU A 144 -15.31 -8.64 -5.88
CA LEU A 144 -14.10 -8.07 -5.31
C LEU A 144 -14.22 -7.86 -3.79
N VAL A 145 -15.31 -7.26 -3.31
CA VAL A 145 -15.58 -7.10 -1.88
C VAL A 145 -15.72 -8.46 -1.20
N LEU A 146 -16.38 -9.43 -1.85
CA LEU A 146 -16.50 -10.79 -1.32
C LEU A 146 -15.12 -11.43 -1.12
N LEU A 147 -14.28 -11.38 -2.14
CA LEU A 147 -12.94 -11.97 -2.10
C LEU A 147 -12.08 -11.26 -1.05
N ALA A 148 -12.06 -9.93 -1.04
CA ALA A 148 -11.28 -9.14 -0.10
C ALA A 148 -11.72 -9.38 1.35
N ALA A 149 -13.03 -9.35 1.63
CA ALA A 149 -13.56 -9.62 2.96
C ALA A 149 -13.26 -11.05 3.42
N PHE A 150 -13.42 -12.05 2.53
CA PHE A 150 -13.11 -13.44 2.88
C PHE A 150 -11.62 -13.64 3.16
N LEU A 151 -10.74 -13.13 2.29
CA LEU A 151 -9.29 -13.26 2.45
C LEU A 151 -8.76 -12.48 3.65
N GLY A 152 -9.37 -11.36 4.03
CA GLY A 152 -9.01 -10.59 5.23
C GLY A 152 -9.60 -11.12 6.55
N LEU A 153 -10.66 -11.93 6.49
CA LEU A 153 -11.29 -12.50 7.69
C LEU A 153 -10.81 -13.91 8.00
N ALA A 154 -10.67 -14.74 6.97
CA ALA A 154 -10.44 -16.17 7.14
C ALA A 154 -9.13 -16.48 7.90
N PRO A 155 -7.96 -15.92 7.56
CA PRO A 155 -6.72 -16.27 8.25
C PRO A 155 -6.73 -15.79 9.70
N ALA A 156 -7.18 -14.55 9.97
CA ALA A 156 -7.35 -14.05 11.33
C ALA A 156 -8.25 -14.93 12.21
N VAL A 157 -9.41 -15.34 11.70
CA VAL A 157 -10.35 -16.24 12.41
C VAL A 157 -9.73 -17.62 12.64
N LEU A 158 -9.03 -18.17 11.66
CA LEU A 158 -8.38 -19.48 11.76
C LEU A 158 -7.22 -19.49 12.76
N CYS A 159 -6.37 -18.47 12.74
CA CYS A 159 -5.27 -18.29 13.70
C CYS A 159 -5.81 -18.19 15.13
N THR A 160 -6.86 -17.39 15.31
CA THR A 160 -7.50 -17.20 16.60
C THR A 160 -8.15 -18.50 17.09
N ARG A 161 -8.82 -19.25 16.22
CA ARG A 161 -9.33 -20.59 16.52
C ARG A 161 -8.19 -21.53 16.96
N ALA A 162 -7.11 -21.60 16.19
CA ALA A 162 -5.98 -22.47 16.49
C ALA A 162 -5.42 -22.19 17.89
N VAL A 163 -5.23 -20.91 18.25
CA VAL A 163 -4.79 -20.52 19.59
C VAL A 163 -5.74 -21.00 20.69
N THR A 164 -7.05 -20.82 20.50
CA THR A 164 -8.03 -21.23 21.51
C THR A 164 -8.07 -22.76 21.70
N VAL A 165 -7.88 -23.54 20.64
CA VAL A 165 -7.83 -25.01 20.69
C VAL A 165 -6.54 -25.49 21.34
N VAL A 166 -5.38 -24.97 20.92
CA VAL A 166 -4.06 -25.35 21.44
C VAL A 166 -3.92 -25.02 22.92
N ARG A 167 -4.44 -23.86 23.34
CA ARG A 167 -4.40 -23.43 24.74
C ARG A 167 -5.27 -24.29 25.64
N ARG A 168 -6.44 -24.72 25.16
CA ARG A 168 -7.30 -25.68 25.87
C ARG A 168 -6.58 -27.00 26.15
N ASN A 169 -5.69 -27.41 25.25
CA ASN A 169 -4.91 -28.65 25.36
C ASN A 169 -3.57 -28.48 26.11
N GLY A 170 -3.26 -27.28 26.63
CA GLY A 170 -2.02 -27.03 27.38
C GLY A 170 -0.74 -26.99 26.54
N ALA A 171 -0.84 -27.04 25.21
CA ALA A 171 0.29 -27.15 24.29
C ALA A 171 0.92 -25.79 23.94
N ARG A 172 1.31 -25.02 24.97
CA ARG A 172 1.91 -23.67 24.84
C ARG A 172 3.14 -23.61 23.93
N PHE A 173 3.96 -24.66 23.92
CA PHE A 173 5.13 -24.76 23.05
C PHE A 173 4.76 -25.02 21.59
N GLY A 174 3.68 -25.75 21.33
CA GLY A 174 3.15 -25.94 19.98
C GLY A 174 2.62 -24.64 19.38
N LEU A 175 2.07 -23.75 20.21
CA LEU A 175 1.65 -22.42 19.78
C LEU A 175 2.83 -21.54 19.36
N ALA A 176 3.86 -21.46 20.21
CA ALA A 176 5.06 -20.68 19.92
C ALA A 176 5.77 -21.20 18.66
N ALA A 177 5.87 -22.53 18.51
CA ALA A 177 6.42 -23.15 17.31
C ALA A 177 5.57 -22.87 16.07
N LEU A 178 4.24 -22.93 16.17
CA LEU A 178 3.34 -22.63 15.04
C LEU A 178 3.47 -21.17 14.59
N VAL A 179 3.54 -20.23 15.53
CA VAL A 179 3.70 -18.79 15.22
C VAL A 179 5.07 -18.52 14.62
N LEU A 180 6.14 -19.10 15.18
CA LEU A 180 7.50 -18.92 14.65
C LEU A 180 7.65 -19.54 13.27
N VAL A 181 7.22 -20.79 13.09
CA VAL A 181 7.35 -21.50 11.81
C VAL A 181 6.41 -20.90 10.76
N GLY A 182 5.17 -20.58 11.13
CA GLY A 182 4.21 -19.95 10.25
C GLY A 182 4.64 -18.53 9.83
N GLY A 183 5.12 -17.74 10.79
CA GLY A 183 5.69 -16.42 10.54
C GLY A 183 6.93 -16.50 9.65
N ALA A 184 7.89 -17.36 9.99
CA ALA A 184 9.10 -17.55 9.19
C ALA A 184 8.79 -18.07 7.77
N ALA A 185 7.86 -19.01 7.62
CA ALA A 185 7.43 -19.50 6.32
C ALA A 185 6.76 -18.41 5.49
N LEU A 186 5.87 -17.61 6.10
CA LEU A 186 5.24 -16.49 5.41
C LEU A 186 6.27 -15.43 5.00
N SER A 187 7.18 -15.05 5.90
CA SER A 187 8.28 -14.13 5.58
C SER A 187 9.17 -14.66 4.46
N ALA A 188 9.50 -15.97 4.47
CA ALA A 188 10.27 -16.59 3.41
C ALA A 188 9.52 -16.59 2.08
N VAL A 189 8.22 -16.90 2.07
CA VAL A 189 7.39 -16.85 0.86
C VAL A 189 7.29 -15.43 0.32
N THR A 190 7.05 -14.42 1.17
CA THR A 190 7.00 -13.02 0.76
C THR A 190 8.35 -12.54 0.23
N PHE A 191 9.45 -12.91 0.89
CA PHE A 191 10.80 -12.54 0.47
C PHE A 191 11.17 -13.19 -0.87
N VAL A 192 10.99 -14.51 -1.00
CA VAL A 192 11.29 -15.24 -2.24
C VAL A 192 10.34 -14.80 -3.36
N GLY A 193 9.06 -14.59 -3.06
CA GLY A 193 8.07 -14.09 -4.02
C GLY A 193 8.42 -12.69 -4.52
N GLY A 194 8.80 -11.78 -3.61
CA GLY A 194 9.28 -10.45 -3.96
C GLY A 194 10.56 -10.48 -4.78
N LEU A 195 11.53 -11.32 -4.40
CA LEU A 195 12.79 -11.49 -5.14
C LEU A 195 12.56 -12.06 -6.55
N LEU A 196 11.69 -13.06 -6.68
CA LEU A 196 11.31 -13.63 -7.97
C LEU A 196 10.55 -12.61 -8.82
N ALA A 197 9.62 -11.86 -8.24
CA ALA A 197 8.89 -10.81 -8.95
C ALA A 197 9.84 -9.70 -9.42
N TYR A 198 10.81 -9.28 -8.61
CA TYR A 198 11.85 -8.34 -9.02
C TYR A 198 12.76 -8.92 -10.12
N GLY A 199 13.31 -10.12 -9.91
CA GLY A 199 14.25 -10.74 -10.85
C GLY A 199 13.64 -11.15 -12.20
N THR A 200 12.33 -11.38 -12.26
CA THR A 200 11.62 -11.68 -13.52
C THR A 200 11.16 -10.42 -14.26
N GLY A 201 11.40 -9.22 -13.70
CA GLY A 201 10.89 -7.96 -14.25
C GLY A 201 9.38 -7.78 -14.05
N LEU A 202 8.72 -8.64 -13.26
CA LEU A 202 7.34 -8.38 -12.84
C LEU A 202 7.29 -7.12 -11.98
N LEU A 203 8.25 -6.88 -11.09
CA LEU A 203 8.41 -5.62 -10.35
C LEU A 203 9.57 -4.84 -10.97
N GLN A 204 9.28 -4.11 -12.05
CA GLN A 204 10.20 -3.08 -12.55
C GLN A 204 9.90 -1.78 -11.81
N GLU A 205 10.94 -1.23 -11.19
CA GLU A 205 10.92 0.15 -10.72
C GLU A 205 10.78 1.07 -11.94
N TYR A 206 9.99 2.12 -11.80
CA TYR A 206 9.90 3.14 -12.83
C TYR A 206 11.29 3.72 -13.10
N GLU A 207 11.77 3.57 -14.33
CA GLU A 207 12.98 4.21 -14.82
C GLU A 207 12.56 5.29 -15.83
N PRO A 208 12.94 6.57 -15.62
CA PRO A 208 12.72 7.62 -16.61
C PRO A 208 13.26 7.23 -17.99
N PRO A 209 12.61 7.65 -19.09
CA PRO A 209 13.06 7.30 -20.43
C PRO A 209 14.45 7.88 -20.69
N ARG A 210 15.32 7.06 -21.31
CA ARG A 210 16.69 7.47 -21.64
C ARG A 210 16.72 8.07 -23.04
N LEU A 211 16.34 9.35 -23.14
CA LEU A 211 16.31 10.06 -24.41
C LEU A 211 17.72 10.40 -24.90
N THR A 212 17.98 10.08 -26.16
CA THR A 212 19.15 10.58 -26.90
C THR A 212 18.90 12.01 -27.40
N ASP A 213 19.97 12.75 -27.71
CA ASP A 213 19.88 14.07 -28.34
C ASP A 213 18.93 14.07 -29.56
N ALA A 214 19.02 13.05 -30.40
CA ALA A 214 18.17 12.92 -31.59
C ALA A 214 16.67 12.74 -31.26
N GLN A 215 16.35 12.12 -30.12
CA GLN A 215 14.97 11.96 -29.65
C GLN A 215 14.43 13.22 -28.98
N LEU A 216 15.31 14.06 -28.42
CA LEU A 216 14.93 15.35 -27.85
C LEU A 216 14.55 16.39 -28.90
N VAL A 217 15.22 16.33 -30.07
CA VAL A 217 14.96 17.25 -31.18
C VAL A 217 13.51 17.14 -31.65
N GLY A 218 12.87 18.29 -31.82
CA GLY A 218 11.47 18.42 -32.20
C GLY A 218 10.72 19.44 -31.36
N THR A 219 9.39 19.42 -31.47
CA THR A 219 8.51 20.33 -30.75
C THR A 219 7.87 19.62 -29.56
N TRP A 220 7.92 20.30 -28.43
CA TRP A 220 7.29 19.92 -27.17
C TRP A 220 6.20 20.93 -26.86
N THR A 221 5.14 20.50 -26.21
CA THR A 221 3.99 21.33 -25.85
C THR A 221 3.54 21.07 -24.43
N ASP A 222 3.09 22.11 -23.74
CA ASP A 222 2.46 22.00 -22.43
C ASP A 222 0.97 21.58 -22.50
N GLY A 223 0.44 21.33 -23.71
CA GLY A 223 -0.97 21.00 -23.92
C GLY A 223 -1.92 22.19 -23.73
N HIS A 224 -1.37 23.39 -23.57
CA HIS A 224 -2.07 24.60 -23.16
C HIS A 224 -1.81 25.82 -24.06
N GLY A 225 -0.97 25.67 -25.09
CA GLY A 225 -0.64 26.70 -26.06
C GLY A 225 0.85 26.98 -26.14
N GLY A 226 1.58 26.69 -25.05
CA GLY A 226 3.02 26.81 -24.98
C GLY A 226 3.72 25.72 -25.79
N THR A 227 4.78 26.13 -26.50
CA THR A 227 5.63 25.22 -27.28
C THR A 227 7.11 25.50 -27.06
N LEU A 228 7.89 24.43 -27.04
CA LEU A 228 9.35 24.45 -26.97
C LEU A 228 9.89 23.65 -28.15
N THR A 229 10.63 24.30 -29.04
CA THR A 229 11.28 23.65 -30.18
C THR A 229 12.77 23.49 -29.89
N LEU A 230 13.23 22.24 -29.92
CA LEU A 230 14.64 21.88 -29.71
C LEU A 230 15.25 21.47 -31.06
N SER A 231 16.33 22.14 -31.44
CA SER A 231 17.06 21.90 -32.68
C SER A 231 18.32 21.06 -32.43
N ALA A 232 18.74 20.30 -33.45
CA ALA A 232 19.89 19.39 -33.36
C ALA A 232 21.25 20.09 -33.17
N ASP A 233 21.31 21.40 -33.38
CA ASP A 233 22.48 22.24 -33.14
C ASP A 233 22.59 22.74 -31.68
N GLY A 234 21.68 22.30 -30.80
CA GLY A 234 21.61 22.73 -29.41
C GLY A 234 20.81 24.01 -29.21
N THR A 235 20.16 24.56 -30.25
CA THR A 235 19.31 25.74 -30.12
C THR A 235 17.93 25.37 -29.57
N ALA A 236 17.40 26.17 -28.64
CA ALA A 236 16.06 26.05 -28.11
C ALA A 236 15.24 27.32 -28.43
N VAL A 237 13.98 27.16 -28.82
CA VAL A 237 13.05 28.28 -29.05
C VAL A 237 11.75 28.02 -28.29
N ALA A 238 11.40 28.93 -27.40
CA ALA A 238 10.18 28.88 -26.60
C ALA A 238 9.16 29.90 -27.11
N HIS A 239 7.90 29.48 -27.19
CA HIS A 239 6.75 30.31 -27.50
C HIS A 239 5.66 30.07 -26.47
N ASP A 240 5.17 31.13 -25.85
CA ASP A 240 4.07 31.09 -24.86
C ASP A 240 4.30 30.06 -23.74
N LEU A 241 5.57 29.83 -23.37
CA LEU A 241 5.96 28.76 -22.44
C LEU A 241 5.91 29.29 -21.00
N GLY A 242 5.28 28.56 -20.09
CA GLY A 242 5.26 28.93 -18.67
C GLY A 242 4.08 28.34 -17.89
N PRO A 243 4.22 28.13 -16.57
CA PRO A 243 3.12 27.71 -15.71
C PRO A 243 2.07 28.82 -15.63
N ARG A 244 0.79 28.46 -15.50
CA ARG A 244 -0.27 29.48 -15.40
C ARG A 244 -0.24 30.11 -14.02
N THR A 245 -0.69 31.37 -13.92
CA THR A 245 -0.82 32.11 -12.65
C THR A 245 -1.76 31.46 -11.63
N THR A 246 -2.54 30.46 -12.04
CA THR A 246 -3.42 29.64 -11.17
C THR A 246 -2.71 28.46 -10.52
N ASP A 247 -1.53 28.09 -11.00
CA ASP A 247 -0.69 27.07 -10.37
C ASP A 247 -0.01 27.75 -9.18
N GLU A 248 -0.06 27.15 -7.99
CA GLU A 248 0.36 27.77 -6.71
C GLU A 248 1.81 28.29 -6.74
N ALA A 249 1.99 29.51 -7.22
CA ALA A 249 3.26 30.19 -7.30
C ALA A 249 3.55 30.88 -5.96
N TYR A 250 4.68 30.54 -5.34
CA TYR A 250 5.19 31.33 -4.22
C TYR A 250 5.60 32.72 -4.71
N ALA A 251 5.55 33.71 -3.82
CA ALA A 251 5.93 35.10 -4.11
C ALA A 251 7.39 35.19 -4.62
N GLY A 252 7.51 35.36 -5.93
CA GLY A 252 8.74 35.35 -6.71
C GLY A 252 8.36 34.95 -8.13
N ASP A 253 7.73 35.90 -8.84
CA ASP A 253 6.98 35.79 -10.10
C ASP A 253 7.16 34.47 -10.87
N PRO A 254 6.09 33.66 -11.08
CA PRO A 254 6.11 32.67 -12.15
C PRO A 254 6.37 33.42 -13.46
N TRP A 255 7.26 32.90 -14.30
CA TRP A 255 7.53 33.53 -15.59
C TRP A 255 6.20 33.68 -16.33
N GLU A 256 5.80 34.92 -16.64
CA GLU A 256 4.71 35.17 -17.58
C GLU A 256 5.04 34.42 -18.87
N GLN A 257 4.00 33.89 -19.52
CA GLN A 257 4.01 33.34 -20.88
C GLN A 257 5.20 33.84 -21.69
N CYS A 258 6.23 33.00 -21.79
CA CYS A 258 7.56 33.47 -22.13
C CYS A 258 7.85 33.18 -23.61
N GLU A 259 8.51 34.12 -24.27
CA GLU A 259 8.99 33.99 -25.64
C GLU A 259 10.49 34.24 -25.68
N GLY A 260 11.24 33.33 -26.29
CA GLY A 260 12.68 33.47 -26.31
C GLY A 260 13.39 32.41 -27.13
N SER A 261 14.67 32.64 -27.35
CA SER A 261 15.60 31.68 -27.92
C SER A 261 16.79 31.49 -27.00
N GLY A 262 17.39 30.32 -27.04
CA GLY A 262 18.51 29.99 -26.19
C GLY A 262 19.11 28.64 -26.57
N THR A 263 19.64 27.91 -25.59
CA THR A 263 20.35 26.66 -25.82
C THR A 263 19.88 25.55 -24.89
N TRP A 264 20.02 24.31 -25.34
CA TRP A 264 19.80 23.12 -24.54
C TRP A 264 20.99 22.18 -24.65
N THR A 265 21.29 21.46 -23.56
CA THR A 265 22.30 20.40 -23.56
C THR A 265 21.90 19.26 -22.62
N GLN A 266 22.37 18.04 -22.92
CA GLN A 266 22.34 16.92 -21.98
C GLN A 266 23.66 16.84 -21.22
N GLY A 267 23.59 16.76 -19.89
CA GLY A 267 24.75 16.64 -19.01
C GLY A 267 24.61 15.50 -18.01
N PRO A 268 25.72 14.98 -17.45
CA PRO A 268 25.66 14.08 -16.31
C PRO A 268 25.31 14.87 -15.04
N SER A 269 24.28 14.46 -14.31
CA SER A 269 23.96 15.04 -13.00
C SER A 269 24.85 14.45 -11.90
N PRO A 270 25.15 15.18 -10.80
CA PRO A 270 25.85 14.63 -9.63
C PRO A 270 25.16 13.40 -9.00
N SER A 271 23.86 13.22 -9.22
CA SER A 271 23.06 12.05 -8.80
C SER A 271 23.23 10.83 -9.72
N GLY A 272 23.93 10.94 -10.84
CA GLY A 272 24.11 9.87 -11.84
C GLY A 272 22.97 9.73 -12.86
N THR A 273 21.95 10.59 -12.80
CA THR A 273 20.89 10.71 -13.81
C THR A 273 21.31 11.71 -14.90
N THR A 274 20.83 11.54 -16.14
CA THR A 274 21.04 12.55 -17.19
C THR A 274 20.23 13.81 -16.85
N GLU A 275 20.90 14.94 -16.79
CA GLU A 275 20.31 16.25 -16.55
C GLU A 275 20.04 16.94 -17.89
N PHE A 276 18.86 17.57 -18.02
CA PHE A 276 18.53 18.43 -19.14
C PHE A 276 18.76 19.87 -18.70
N GLU A 277 19.78 20.52 -19.28
CA GLU A 277 20.02 21.95 -19.04
C GLU A 277 19.36 22.74 -20.17
N LEU A 278 18.38 23.57 -19.80
CA LEU A 278 17.67 24.45 -20.72
C LEU A 278 17.91 25.89 -20.29
N GLY A 279 18.49 26.68 -21.19
CA GLY A 279 18.72 28.11 -21.00
C GLY A 279 18.05 28.89 -22.11
N VAL A 280 16.85 29.42 -21.86
CA VAL A 280 16.13 30.34 -22.74
C VAL A 280 16.02 31.69 -22.04
N SER A 281 16.64 32.71 -22.62
CA SER A 281 16.72 34.04 -22.00
C SER A 281 15.34 34.65 -21.78
N GLY A 282 15.07 35.15 -20.57
CA GLY A 282 13.76 35.72 -20.23
C GLY A 282 12.63 34.70 -20.02
N CYS A 283 12.98 33.41 -20.02
CA CYS A 283 12.07 32.29 -19.79
C CYS A 283 12.58 31.44 -18.62
N LEU A 284 13.54 30.58 -18.92
CA LEU A 284 13.96 29.44 -18.11
C LEU A 284 15.48 29.43 -18.18
N GLU A 285 16.14 29.81 -17.10
CA GLU A 285 17.59 29.80 -17.04
C GLU A 285 18.04 28.89 -15.90
N GLY A 286 18.63 27.76 -16.26
CA GLY A 286 19.42 26.95 -15.33
C GLY A 286 19.13 25.44 -15.33
N PRO A 287 19.86 24.71 -14.48
CA PRO A 287 19.64 23.28 -14.24
C PRO A 287 18.30 23.03 -13.55
N GLY A 288 17.67 21.87 -13.80
CA GLY A 288 16.48 21.44 -13.05
C GLY A 288 15.39 20.75 -13.85
N TRP A 289 15.51 20.69 -15.18
CA TRP A 289 14.60 19.89 -15.99
C TRP A 289 14.97 18.41 -15.96
N GLN A 290 13.94 17.58 -15.89
CA GLN A 290 14.05 16.14 -15.73
C GLN A 290 13.19 15.42 -16.77
N TYR A 291 13.57 14.18 -17.06
CA TYR A 291 12.84 13.29 -17.96
C TYR A 291 11.75 12.53 -17.20
N GLY A 292 10.56 12.45 -17.78
CA GLY A 292 9.43 11.70 -17.24
C GLY A 292 8.70 10.91 -18.32
N GLY A 293 7.55 10.32 -17.97
CA GLY A 293 6.74 9.54 -18.90
C GLY A 293 7.32 8.17 -19.27
N THR A 294 7.02 7.69 -20.47
CA THR A 294 7.46 6.36 -20.94
C THR A 294 8.32 6.48 -22.20
N GLU A 295 9.08 5.45 -22.56
CA GLU A 295 9.84 5.43 -23.84
C GLU A 295 8.99 5.81 -25.06
N ASP A 296 7.73 5.35 -25.13
CA ASP A 296 6.81 5.67 -26.23
C ASP A 296 6.18 7.07 -26.13
N ARG A 297 6.15 7.65 -24.93
CA ARG A 297 5.47 8.92 -24.62
C ARG A 297 6.30 9.68 -23.58
N PRO A 298 7.49 10.16 -23.97
CA PRO A 298 8.36 10.85 -23.05
C PRO A 298 7.80 12.21 -22.69
N THR A 299 8.15 12.67 -21.50
CA THR A 299 7.85 14.02 -21.03
C THR A 299 9.12 14.70 -20.52
N LEU A 300 9.13 16.03 -20.62
CA LEU A 300 10.10 16.87 -19.92
C LEU A 300 9.33 17.60 -18.83
N PHE A 301 9.87 17.66 -17.62
CA PHE A 301 9.19 18.41 -16.56
C PHE A 301 10.17 19.17 -15.69
N TYR A 302 9.61 20.19 -15.03
CA TYR A 302 10.29 21.05 -14.08
C TYR A 302 9.43 21.19 -12.82
N TRP A 303 10.06 21.16 -11.64
CA TRP A 303 9.34 21.34 -10.38
C TRP A 303 8.95 22.80 -10.18
N ILE A 304 7.67 23.04 -9.90
CA ILE A 304 7.13 24.38 -9.64
C ILE A 304 6.50 24.45 -8.25
N GLY A 305 6.40 25.65 -7.69
CA GLY A 305 5.78 25.87 -6.38
C GLY A 305 6.68 25.50 -5.20
N ASP A 306 6.06 25.27 -4.04
CA ASP A 306 6.73 24.82 -2.82
C ASP A 306 7.34 23.42 -3.05
N PRO A 307 8.60 23.15 -2.67
CA PRO A 307 9.18 21.80 -2.69
C PRO A 307 8.27 20.70 -2.11
N ASP A 308 7.43 21.02 -1.14
CA ASP A 308 6.50 20.08 -0.52
C ASP A 308 5.20 19.87 -1.32
N SER A 309 4.91 20.72 -2.32
CA SER A 309 3.68 20.65 -3.13
C SER A 309 3.73 19.58 -4.23
N LEU A 310 4.93 19.13 -4.62
CA LEU A 310 5.17 18.18 -5.72
C LEU A 310 4.51 18.61 -7.06
N ASN A 311 4.27 19.90 -7.25
CA ASN A 311 3.71 20.44 -8.48
C ASN A 311 4.77 20.44 -9.59
N ARG A 312 4.34 20.10 -10.80
CA ARG A 312 5.21 19.94 -11.97
C ARG A 312 4.63 20.69 -13.15
N TYR A 313 5.49 21.46 -13.82
CA TYR A 313 5.22 21.94 -15.17
C TYR A 313 5.72 20.89 -16.15
N VAL A 314 4.84 20.36 -17.01
CA VAL A 314 5.11 19.19 -17.85
C VAL A 314 4.95 19.54 -19.31
N LEU A 315 5.92 19.12 -20.12
CA LEU A 315 5.92 19.20 -21.57
C LEU A 315 5.81 17.80 -22.17
N HIS A 316 4.92 17.68 -23.14
CA HIS A 316 4.69 16.50 -23.94
C HIS A 316 5.26 16.68 -25.33
N ARG A 317 5.71 15.60 -25.95
CA ARG A 317 6.06 15.64 -27.37
C ARG A 317 4.80 15.91 -28.21
N ALA A 318 4.90 16.86 -29.13
CA ALA A 318 3.81 17.24 -30.05
C ALA A 318 3.57 16.19 -31.15
#